data_AF-A0A937ZRX5-F1
#
_entry.id   AF-A0A937ZRX5-F1
#
_cell.length_a   1.000
_cell.length_b   1.000
_cell.length_c   1.000
_cell.angle_alpha   90.00
_cell.angle_beta   90.00
_cell.angle_gamma   90.00
#
_symmetry.space_group_name_H-M   'P 1'
#
loop_
_entity.id
_entity.type
_entity.pdbx_description
1 polymer ?
#
loop_
_entity_poly.entity_id
_entity_poly.type
_entity_poly.pdbx_seq_one_letter_code
_entity_poly.pdbx_strand_id
1 'polypeptide(L)'
;MTYDRTLYSCRSKAYEASENIGSNTSANAEFRDVLAARLGRRNLLAGIGANATLAALATPAATLFGRAARAAAMNFGFAEIAHGVDETHHVAPGHSADVLLRWGDPVLPDAPAFDPMKQTTAAQATQFGYNCDFIGYAPLPMSSNAADRALLCFNHEYTSKEVIFSGLGGEQDAKGVDFAKMKPELVDIEIAAHGASIVEIRKVAGKWQPVAGSRLNRRITGTTPMAIAGPAAGHARMRTKADPSGRQVLGMLNNCAGGMTPWGTFLTAEENFHGYFWGKVADGDAQAASFKRYGVPGNWYAWGKWHERFDVTREPNEANRFGWIVEIDPCDSSSVPVKRTALGRFKHEGAETVVNGDGRVVLYSGDDERGEYLYKFVIEDRFI
;
A
#
# COMPACT_ATOMS: atom_id res chain seq x y z
N MET A 1 19.62 15.22 10.55
CA MET A 1 20.05 14.39 11.70
C MET A 1 20.45 13.03 11.17
N THR A 2 21.57 12.47 11.59
CA THR A 2 21.87 11.05 11.37
C THR A 2 21.00 10.24 12.31
N TYR A 3 20.10 9.45 11.74
CA TYR A 3 19.21 8.56 12.47
C TYR A 3 20.04 7.45 13.14
N ASP A 4 19.90 7.31 14.46
CA ASP A 4 20.58 6.29 15.27
C ASP A 4 19.55 5.35 15.91
N ARG A 5 19.54 4.11 15.43
CA ARG A 5 18.58 3.07 15.85
C ARG A 5 18.78 2.60 17.30
N THR A 6 19.97 2.78 17.88
CA THR A 6 20.27 2.32 19.24
C THR A 6 19.49 3.08 20.32
N LEU A 7 18.85 4.18 19.93
CA LEU A 7 18.02 5.02 20.80
C LEU A 7 16.59 4.49 21.00
N TYR A 8 16.20 3.40 20.33
CA TYR A 8 14.82 2.88 20.36
C TYR A 8 14.73 1.52 21.05
N SER A 9 13.64 1.31 21.78
CA SER A 9 13.39 0.10 22.57
C SER A 9 13.10 -1.15 21.73
N CYS A 10 12.72 -0.98 20.47
CA CYS A 10 12.52 -2.08 19.52
C CYS A 10 12.69 -1.58 18.08
N ARG A 11 12.84 -2.53 17.15
CA ARG A 11 13.03 -2.24 15.73
C ARG A 11 11.85 -1.51 15.09
N SER A 12 10.61 -1.84 15.47
CA SER A 12 9.41 -1.15 14.96
C SER A 12 9.43 0.34 15.35
N LYS A 13 9.73 0.68 16.60
CA LYS A 13 9.90 2.09 17.02
C LYS A 13 11.05 2.79 16.30
N ALA A 14 12.14 2.08 16.07
CA ALA A 14 13.22 2.62 15.26
C ALA A 14 12.69 2.93 13.86
N TYR A 15 12.05 1.97 13.19
CA TYR A 15 11.52 2.11 11.84
C TYR A 15 10.53 3.29 11.72
N GLU A 16 9.54 3.36 12.61
CA GLU A 16 8.61 4.51 12.68
C GLU A 16 9.35 5.85 12.83
N ALA A 17 10.44 5.88 13.60
CA ALA A 17 11.23 7.10 13.75
C ALA A 17 12.10 7.44 12.53
N SER A 18 12.46 6.46 11.69
CA SER A 18 13.09 6.76 10.38
C SER A 18 12.08 7.36 9.41
N GLU A 19 10.83 6.89 9.41
CA GLU A 19 9.74 7.44 8.57
C GLU A 19 9.41 8.90 8.95
N ASN A 20 9.74 9.30 10.19
CA ASN A 20 9.64 10.70 10.61
C ASN A 20 10.70 11.63 10.00
N ILE A 21 11.61 11.14 9.15
CA ILE A 21 12.57 11.96 8.40
C ILE A 21 12.14 12.01 6.93
N GLY A 22 11.30 12.99 6.61
CA GLY A 22 10.86 13.25 5.23
C GLY A 22 11.96 13.83 4.34
N SER A 23 11.80 13.64 3.04
CA SER A 23 12.60 14.19 1.94
C SER A 23 12.00 15.49 1.37
N ASN A 24 10.74 15.80 1.71
CA ASN A 24 10.10 17.06 1.35
C ASN A 24 10.71 18.25 2.11
N THR A 25 11.44 19.10 1.41
CA THR A 25 12.02 20.34 1.98
C THR A 25 11.19 21.59 1.67
N SER A 26 9.94 21.45 1.22
CA SER A 26 9.08 22.60 0.92
C SER A 26 8.72 23.39 2.19
N ALA A 27 8.50 24.69 2.03
CA ALA A 27 8.04 25.58 3.10
C ALA A 27 6.49 25.65 3.18
N ASN A 28 5.80 24.67 2.60
CA ASN A 28 4.33 24.61 2.65
C ASN A 28 3.86 24.34 4.09
N ALA A 29 2.65 24.79 4.41
CA ALA A 29 2.05 24.55 5.71
C ALA A 29 1.84 23.03 5.95
N GLU A 30 2.10 22.55 7.17
CA GLU A 30 1.79 21.17 7.53
C GLU A 30 0.26 20.99 7.55
N PHE A 31 -0.23 19.75 7.33
CA PHE A 31 -1.67 19.47 7.40
C PHE A 31 -2.30 19.92 8.72
N ARG A 32 -1.57 19.77 9.84
CA ARG A 32 -2.00 20.27 11.15
C ARG A 32 -2.30 21.76 11.14
N ASP A 33 -1.50 22.56 10.45
CA ASP A 33 -1.69 24.01 10.37
C ASP A 33 -2.91 24.35 9.51
N VAL A 34 -3.08 23.65 8.38
CA VAL A 34 -4.26 23.78 7.52
C VAL A 34 -5.55 23.41 8.27
N LEU A 35 -5.52 22.30 9.01
CA LEU A 35 -6.63 21.83 9.83
C LEU A 35 -6.95 22.81 10.96
N ALA A 36 -5.94 23.30 11.68
CA ALA A 36 -6.09 24.29 12.73
C ALA A 36 -6.73 25.58 12.20
N ALA A 37 -6.26 26.07 11.03
CA ALA A 37 -6.84 27.24 10.39
C ALA A 37 -8.31 27.02 9.97
N ARG A 38 -8.66 25.84 9.45
CA ARG A 38 -10.03 25.48 9.06
C ARG A 38 -10.96 25.36 10.25
N LEU A 39 -10.54 24.67 11.31
CA LEU A 39 -11.31 24.55 12.56
C LEU A 39 -11.47 25.92 13.22
N GLY A 40 -10.42 26.75 13.24
CA GLY A 40 -10.49 28.13 13.72
C GLY A 40 -11.52 28.97 12.95
N ARG A 41 -11.53 28.91 11.62
CA ARG A 41 -12.56 29.59 10.79
C ARG A 41 -13.97 29.06 11.05
N ARG A 42 -14.13 27.74 11.21
CA ARG A 42 -15.44 27.14 11.49
C ARG A 42 -15.94 27.52 12.88
N ASN A 43 -15.05 27.65 13.86
CA ASN A 43 -15.36 28.18 15.19
C ASN A 43 -15.74 29.67 15.13
N LEU A 44 -15.08 30.47 14.29
CA LEU A 44 -15.44 31.87 14.06
C LEU A 44 -16.81 32.01 13.37
N LEU A 45 -17.10 31.19 12.36
CA LEU A 45 -18.39 31.17 11.65
C LEU A 45 -19.52 30.65 12.52
N ALA A 46 -19.28 29.62 13.35
CA ALA A 46 -20.22 29.19 14.37
C ALA A 46 -20.40 30.25 15.48
N GLY A 47 -19.38 31.06 15.74
CA GLY A 47 -19.42 32.17 16.70
C GLY A 47 -20.27 33.36 16.28
N ILE A 48 -20.67 33.47 15.00
CA ILE A 48 -21.61 34.51 14.52
C ILE A 48 -23.08 34.06 14.66
N GLY A 49 -23.33 32.78 14.99
CA GLY A 49 -24.66 32.24 15.26
C GLY A 49 -24.63 31.18 16.37
N ALA A 50 -24.89 31.62 17.61
CA ALA A 50 -25.09 30.84 18.84
C ALA A 50 -23.88 30.61 19.77
N ASN A 51 -23.87 31.41 20.85
CA ASN A 51 -23.48 31.08 22.23
C ASN A 51 -22.14 30.32 22.49
N ALA A 52 -21.08 31.09 22.74
CA ALA A 52 -20.22 31.09 23.93
C ALA A 52 -19.80 29.76 24.64
N THR A 53 -19.82 28.60 23.98
CA THR A 53 -19.45 27.30 24.61
C THR A 53 -18.18 26.65 24.04
N LEU A 54 -17.63 27.12 22.93
CA LEU A 54 -16.43 26.51 22.33
C LEU A 54 -15.09 27.19 22.66
N ALA A 55 -15.08 28.36 23.31
CA ALA A 55 -13.83 29.02 23.70
C ALA A 55 -13.05 28.25 24.79
N ALA A 56 -13.71 27.31 25.49
CA ALA A 56 -13.06 26.44 26.48
C ALA A 56 -12.30 25.25 25.84
N LEU A 57 -12.50 24.92 24.56
CA LEU A 57 -11.92 23.73 23.91
C LEU A 57 -10.44 23.87 23.49
N ALA A 58 -9.79 24.99 23.80
CA ALA A 58 -8.39 25.24 23.46
C ALA A 58 -7.40 24.80 24.56
N THR A 59 -7.84 24.05 25.57
CA THR A 59 -6.97 23.38 26.55
C THR A 59 -7.01 21.85 26.35
N PRO A 60 -5.89 21.13 26.53
CA PRO A 60 -5.83 19.67 26.39
C PRO A 60 -6.91 18.93 27.21
N ALA A 61 -7.27 19.48 28.37
CA ALA A 61 -8.31 18.96 29.23
C ALA A 61 -9.72 19.05 28.60
N ALA A 62 -10.05 20.16 27.94
CA ALA A 62 -11.37 20.34 27.33
C ALA A 62 -11.57 19.49 26.06
N THR A 63 -10.49 19.19 25.31
CA THR A 63 -10.51 18.18 24.23
C THR A 63 -10.78 16.76 24.75
N LEU A 64 -10.33 16.42 25.97
CA LEU A 64 -10.64 15.14 26.62
C LEU A 64 -12.12 15.05 27.04
N PHE A 65 -12.67 16.10 27.65
CA PHE A 65 -14.09 16.14 28.04
C PHE A 65 -15.05 16.17 26.84
N GLY A 66 -14.71 16.88 25.76
CA GLY A 66 -15.48 16.88 24.51
C GLY A 66 -15.46 15.54 23.77
N ARG A 67 -14.35 14.77 23.88
CA ARG A 67 -14.27 13.39 23.37
C ARG A 67 -15.15 12.44 24.18
N ALA A 68 -15.13 12.52 25.50
CA ALA A 68 -15.97 11.68 26.37
C ALA A 68 -17.48 11.91 26.14
N ALA A 69 -17.90 13.17 26.00
CA ALA A 69 -19.31 13.51 25.74
C ALA A 69 -19.78 13.10 24.33
N ARG A 70 -18.88 13.06 23.34
CA ARG A 70 -19.19 12.64 21.97
C ARG A 70 -19.12 11.12 21.80
N ALA A 71 -18.26 10.44 22.56
CA ALA A 71 -18.24 8.98 22.70
C ALA A 71 -19.54 8.47 23.33
N ALA A 72 -20.10 9.19 24.30
CA ALA A 72 -21.41 8.89 24.89
C ALA A 72 -22.59 9.01 23.89
N ALA A 73 -22.40 9.66 22.74
CA ALA A 73 -23.40 9.78 21.68
C ALA A 73 -23.25 8.74 20.55
N MET A 74 -22.17 7.95 20.54
CA MET A 74 -21.97 6.85 19.59
C MET A 74 -22.25 5.53 20.29
N ASN A 75 -23.43 4.96 20.03
CA ASN A 75 -23.82 3.69 20.63
C ASN A 75 -23.21 2.52 19.84
N PHE A 76 -21.92 2.23 20.06
CA PHE A 76 -21.32 1.00 19.55
C PHE A 76 -21.97 -0.19 20.25
N GLY A 77 -22.44 -1.18 19.49
CA GLY A 77 -23.16 -2.35 20.00
C GLY A 77 -22.29 -3.37 20.75
N PHE A 78 -21.07 -3.01 21.15
CA PHE A 78 -20.12 -3.89 21.80
C PHE A 78 -19.32 -3.13 22.87
N ALA A 79 -18.83 -3.86 23.87
CA ALA A 79 -17.95 -3.28 24.89
C ALA A 79 -16.54 -3.08 24.34
N GLU A 80 -15.98 -1.89 24.54
CA GLU A 80 -14.60 -1.56 24.16
C GLU A 80 -13.60 -2.50 24.87
N ILE A 81 -12.60 -2.96 24.14
CA ILE A 81 -11.53 -3.82 24.66
C ILE A 81 -10.44 -3.00 25.35
N ALA A 82 -9.77 -3.57 26.35
CA ALA A 82 -8.64 -2.92 27.00
C ALA A 82 -7.37 -2.99 26.11
N HIS A 83 -6.53 -1.96 26.17
CA HIS A 83 -5.24 -1.97 25.50
C HIS A 83 -4.26 -2.93 26.20
N GLY A 84 -3.54 -3.75 25.42
CA GLY A 84 -2.56 -4.72 25.90
C GLY A 84 -1.72 -5.30 24.77
N VAL A 85 -0.65 -6.02 25.13
CA VAL A 85 0.23 -6.74 24.18
C VAL A 85 0.49 -8.14 24.74
N ASP A 86 0.03 -9.15 24.02
CA ASP A 86 0.29 -10.57 24.27
C ASP A 86 0.24 -11.38 22.97
N GLU A 87 0.32 -12.71 23.07
CA GLU A 87 0.40 -13.63 21.92
C GLU A 87 -0.96 -13.95 21.28
N THR A 88 -2.06 -13.38 21.79
CA THR A 88 -3.43 -13.73 21.39
C THR A 88 -4.17 -12.55 20.75
N HIS A 89 -5.05 -12.87 19.81
CA HIS A 89 -5.91 -11.88 19.16
C HIS A 89 -7.18 -11.68 19.99
N HIS A 90 -7.36 -10.50 20.57
CA HIS A 90 -8.51 -10.17 21.42
C HIS A 90 -9.61 -9.47 20.64
N VAL A 91 -10.85 -9.90 20.82
CA VAL A 91 -12.06 -9.26 20.28
C VAL A 91 -13.07 -8.97 21.39
N ALA A 92 -14.01 -8.07 21.13
CA ALA A 92 -15.05 -7.73 22.10
C ALA A 92 -15.92 -8.95 22.48
N PRO A 93 -16.46 -9.03 23.71
CA PRO A 93 -17.35 -10.11 24.11
C PRO A 93 -18.49 -10.35 23.11
N GLY A 94 -18.81 -11.62 22.84
CA GLY A 94 -19.82 -12.03 21.86
C GLY A 94 -19.32 -12.08 20.40
N HIS A 95 -18.06 -11.74 20.14
CA HIS A 95 -17.43 -11.85 18.83
C HIS A 95 -16.43 -13.00 18.77
N SER A 96 -16.08 -13.42 17.56
CA SER A 96 -15.03 -14.40 17.28
C SER A 96 -14.19 -13.94 16.09
N ALA A 97 -12.90 -14.27 16.09
CA ALA A 97 -12.01 -14.10 14.96
C ALA A 97 -11.57 -15.47 14.44
N ASP A 98 -11.73 -15.70 13.14
CA ASP A 98 -11.24 -16.90 12.45
C ASP A 98 -10.17 -16.47 11.44
N VAL A 99 -9.12 -17.28 11.27
CA VAL A 99 -8.14 -17.05 10.19
C VAL A 99 -8.75 -17.47 8.86
N LEU A 100 -8.79 -16.54 7.90
CA LEU A 100 -9.29 -16.80 6.55
C LEU A 100 -8.19 -17.34 5.61
N LEU A 101 -7.04 -16.65 5.57
CA LEU A 101 -5.88 -16.96 4.74
C LEU A 101 -4.59 -16.55 5.49
N ARG A 102 -3.48 -17.20 5.15
CA ARG A 102 -2.12 -16.94 5.65
C ARG A 102 -1.15 -16.87 4.49
N TRP A 103 0.01 -16.24 4.70
CA TRP A 103 1.13 -16.35 3.77
C TRP A 103 1.42 -17.82 3.44
N GLY A 104 1.58 -18.13 2.16
CA GLY A 104 1.87 -19.48 1.69
C GLY A 104 0.63 -20.32 1.38
N ASP A 105 -0.57 -19.92 1.81
CA ASP A 105 -1.79 -20.65 1.48
C ASP A 105 -2.01 -20.72 -0.05
N PRO A 106 -2.54 -21.83 -0.59
CA PRO A 106 -2.70 -21.99 -2.04
C PRO A 106 -3.71 -20.98 -2.60
N VAL A 107 -3.29 -20.20 -3.60
CA VAL A 107 -4.19 -19.32 -4.36
C VAL A 107 -4.57 -19.98 -5.68
N LEU A 108 -3.57 -20.50 -6.41
CA LEU A 108 -3.79 -21.23 -7.66
C LEU A 108 -3.92 -22.75 -7.41
N PRO A 109 -4.61 -23.49 -8.31
CA PRO A 109 -4.91 -24.92 -8.10
C PRO A 109 -3.68 -25.81 -7.81
N ASP A 110 -2.56 -25.54 -8.48
CA ASP A 110 -1.34 -26.35 -8.40
C ASP A 110 -0.31 -25.80 -7.42
N ALA A 111 -0.70 -24.86 -6.56
CA ALA A 111 0.19 -24.32 -5.55
C ALA A 111 0.62 -25.43 -4.58
N PRO A 112 1.93 -25.65 -4.38
CA PRO A 112 2.40 -26.69 -3.47
C PRO A 112 2.03 -26.35 -2.03
N ALA A 113 2.05 -27.35 -1.16
CA ALA A 113 1.92 -27.14 0.28
C ALA A 113 3.01 -26.16 0.75
N PHE A 114 2.62 -25.23 1.62
CA PHE A 114 3.55 -24.24 2.14
C PHE A 114 4.63 -24.89 3.02
N ASP A 115 5.89 -24.67 2.66
CA ASP A 115 7.05 -25.05 3.47
C ASP A 115 8.00 -23.83 3.53
N PRO A 116 8.00 -23.07 4.64
CA PRO A 116 8.85 -21.88 4.77
C PRO A 116 10.36 -22.22 4.73
N MET A 117 10.73 -23.48 4.95
CA MET A 117 12.13 -23.93 4.92
C MET A 117 12.59 -24.35 3.52
N LYS A 118 11.66 -24.52 2.57
CA LYS A 118 11.92 -24.94 1.19
C LYS A 118 11.17 -24.09 0.18
N GLN A 119 10.92 -22.83 0.53
CA GLN A 119 10.20 -21.93 -0.35
C GLN A 119 10.97 -21.71 -1.66
N THR A 120 10.25 -21.61 -2.78
CA THR A 120 10.82 -21.33 -4.10
C THR A 120 10.03 -20.22 -4.78
N THR A 121 10.63 -19.54 -5.76
CA THR A 121 9.95 -18.50 -6.54
C THR A 121 8.70 -19.03 -7.22
N ALA A 122 8.78 -20.24 -7.80
CA ALA A 122 7.65 -20.88 -8.48
C ALA A 122 6.50 -21.19 -7.51
N ALA A 123 6.80 -21.74 -6.33
CA ALA A 123 5.80 -21.97 -5.29
C ALA A 123 5.19 -20.64 -4.82
N GLN A 124 6.04 -19.68 -4.42
CA GLN A 124 5.61 -18.39 -3.92
C GLN A 124 4.73 -17.63 -4.92
N ALA A 125 4.98 -17.74 -6.24
CA ALA A 125 4.18 -17.09 -7.28
C ALA A 125 2.75 -17.66 -7.44
N THR A 126 2.45 -18.80 -6.81
CA THR A 126 1.14 -19.47 -6.85
C THR A 126 0.40 -19.47 -5.51
N GLN A 127 1.10 -19.10 -4.43
CA GLN A 127 0.60 -19.06 -3.05
C GLN A 127 0.22 -17.64 -2.62
N PHE A 128 -0.46 -17.46 -1.50
CA PHE A 128 -0.76 -16.16 -0.94
C PHE A 128 0.54 -15.42 -0.56
N GLY A 129 0.61 -14.12 -0.86
CA GLY A 129 1.81 -13.30 -0.59
C GLY A 129 2.04 -13.01 0.89
N TYR A 130 3.05 -12.18 1.18
CA TYR A 130 3.50 -11.86 2.54
C TYR A 130 3.12 -10.43 2.92
N ASN A 131 2.91 -10.20 4.23
CA ASN A 131 2.43 -8.94 4.80
C ASN A 131 1.24 -8.39 4.00
N CYS A 132 0.12 -9.12 4.12
CA CYS A 132 -1.10 -8.68 3.48
C CYS A 132 -1.56 -7.35 4.10
N ASP A 133 -1.90 -6.41 3.23
CA ASP A 133 -2.36 -5.09 3.61
C ASP A 133 -3.82 -4.92 3.17
N PHE A 134 -4.16 -3.88 2.41
CA PHE A 134 -5.53 -3.58 2.03
C PHE A 134 -6.28 -4.76 1.41
N ILE A 135 -7.56 -4.82 1.76
CA ILE A 135 -8.49 -5.84 1.31
C ILE A 135 -9.66 -5.15 0.59
N GLY A 136 -9.67 -5.25 -0.73
CA GLY A 136 -10.82 -4.89 -1.56
C GLY A 136 -11.88 -5.99 -1.55
N TYR A 137 -13.15 -5.61 -1.47
CA TYR A 137 -14.29 -6.54 -1.52
C TYR A 137 -15.09 -6.34 -2.80
N ALA A 138 -15.25 -7.41 -3.58
CA ALA A 138 -16.05 -7.44 -4.81
C ALA A 138 -17.10 -8.56 -4.70
N PRO A 139 -18.39 -8.25 -4.46
CA PRO A 139 -19.42 -9.29 -4.31
C PRO A 139 -19.61 -10.07 -5.61
N LEU A 140 -20.05 -11.34 -5.50
CA LEU A 140 -20.38 -12.16 -6.66
C LEU A 140 -21.87 -12.58 -6.60
N PRO A 141 -22.73 -12.06 -7.50
CA PRO A 141 -22.45 -11.07 -8.55
C PRO A 141 -22.22 -9.65 -7.99
N MET A 142 -21.53 -8.80 -8.75
CA MET A 142 -21.11 -7.44 -8.35
C MET A 142 -22.28 -6.51 -7.94
N SER A 143 -23.49 -6.79 -8.40
CA SER A 143 -24.70 -6.03 -8.07
C SER A 143 -25.35 -6.44 -6.74
N SER A 144 -24.82 -7.43 -6.05
CA SER A 144 -25.45 -7.99 -4.85
C SER A 144 -25.04 -7.24 -3.58
N ASN A 145 -26.05 -6.83 -2.81
CA ASN A 145 -25.89 -6.28 -1.46
C ASN A 145 -25.96 -7.35 -0.35
N ALA A 146 -26.14 -8.62 -0.72
CA ALA A 146 -26.26 -9.76 0.19
C ALA A 146 -25.63 -11.01 -0.44
N ALA A 147 -24.38 -10.89 -0.89
CA ALA A 147 -23.69 -11.99 -1.56
C ALA A 147 -23.12 -12.99 -0.55
N ASP A 148 -23.39 -14.29 -0.76
CA ASP A 148 -22.73 -15.39 -0.06
C ASP A 148 -21.42 -15.84 -0.77
N ARG A 149 -21.02 -15.12 -1.82
CA ARG A 149 -19.75 -15.27 -2.56
C ARG A 149 -19.17 -13.90 -2.84
N ALA A 150 -17.85 -13.79 -2.81
CA ALA A 150 -17.14 -12.57 -3.16
C ALA A 150 -15.72 -12.88 -3.63
N LEU A 151 -15.10 -11.92 -4.29
CA LEU A 151 -13.66 -11.84 -4.47
C LEU A 151 -13.10 -10.90 -3.41
N LEU A 152 -12.06 -11.35 -2.72
CA LEU A 152 -11.21 -10.49 -1.91
C LEU A 152 -9.93 -10.19 -2.68
N CYS A 153 -9.58 -8.91 -2.76
CA CYS A 153 -8.39 -8.42 -3.42
C CYS A 153 -7.40 -7.94 -2.35
N PHE A 154 -6.39 -8.75 -2.08
CA PHE A 154 -5.38 -8.49 -1.06
C PHE A 154 -4.14 -7.88 -1.70
N ASN A 155 -3.64 -6.81 -1.12
CA ASN A 155 -2.28 -6.37 -1.34
C ASN A 155 -1.27 -7.21 -0.56
N HIS A 156 -0.01 -7.24 -1.03
CA HIS A 156 1.16 -7.79 -0.34
C HIS A 156 2.29 -6.78 -0.44
N GLU A 157 2.52 -6.08 0.66
CA GLU A 157 3.26 -4.82 0.64
C GLU A 157 4.78 -5.05 0.65
N TYR A 158 5.29 -5.83 1.61
CA TYR A 158 6.73 -5.97 1.83
C TYR A 158 7.10 -7.36 2.37
N THR A 159 8.39 -7.67 2.47
CA THR A 159 8.88 -8.90 3.11
C THR A 159 9.76 -8.62 4.32
N SER A 160 9.51 -9.34 5.41
CA SER A 160 10.37 -9.37 6.59
C SER A 160 11.42 -10.48 6.41
N LYS A 161 12.56 -10.15 5.79
CA LYS A 161 13.57 -11.11 5.28
C LYS A 161 14.05 -12.08 6.36
N GLU A 162 14.28 -11.56 7.55
CA GLU A 162 14.71 -12.30 8.74
C GLU A 162 13.68 -13.31 9.24
N VAL A 163 12.40 -13.15 8.87
CA VAL A 163 11.31 -14.05 9.21
C VAL A 163 11.08 -15.07 8.09
N ILE A 164 11.07 -14.61 6.83
CA ILE A 164 10.74 -15.49 5.70
C ILE A 164 11.90 -16.38 5.26
N PHE A 165 13.15 -16.08 5.65
CA PHE A 165 14.32 -16.89 5.33
C PHE A 165 15.13 -17.29 6.55
N SER A 166 15.20 -18.59 6.79
CA SER A 166 16.04 -19.16 7.84
C SER A 166 17.53 -18.88 7.61
N GLY A 167 18.26 -18.60 8.70
CA GLY A 167 19.72 -18.48 8.70
C GLY A 167 20.27 -17.16 8.15
N LEU A 168 19.43 -16.23 7.65
CA LEU A 168 19.88 -14.87 7.35
C LEU A 168 20.43 -14.21 8.61
N GLY A 169 19.60 -14.12 9.65
CA GLY A 169 19.93 -13.47 10.92
C GLY A 169 20.25 -11.98 10.79
N GLY A 170 20.08 -11.24 11.88
CA GLY A 170 20.33 -9.80 11.90
C GLY A 170 19.40 -9.00 10.98
N GLU A 171 19.60 -7.70 10.96
CA GLU A 171 18.80 -6.77 10.16
C GLU A 171 19.28 -6.75 8.70
N GLN A 172 18.36 -6.94 7.76
CA GLN A 172 18.65 -7.04 6.32
C GLN A 172 17.94 -5.94 5.52
N ASP A 173 17.76 -4.75 6.10
CA ASP A 173 17.10 -3.60 5.46
C ASP A 173 17.64 -2.25 5.97
N ALA A 174 18.70 -2.26 6.80
CA ALA A 174 19.33 -1.04 7.28
C ALA A 174 20.26 -0.41 6.23
N LYS A 175 20.35 0.93 6.25
CA LYS A 175 21.29 1.68 5.41
C LYS A 175 22.73 1.24 5.70
N GLY A 176 23.43 0.75 4.66
CA GLY A 176 24.81 0.27 4.77
C GLY A 176 24.94 -1.24 4.97
N VAL A 177 23.82 -1.98 5.00
CA VAL A 177 23.85 -3.45 4.87
C VAL A 177 24.26 -3.81 3.43
N ASP A 178 25.26 -4.66 3.29
CA ASP A 178 25.78 -5.13 1.99
C ASP A 178 24.97 -6.30 1.39
N PHE A 179 24.00 -6.78 2.17
CA PHE A 179 23.18 -7.95 1.89
C PHE A 179 24.04 -9.17 1.49
N ALA A 180 25.15 -9.42 2.20
CA ALA A 180 26.09 -10.49 1.89
C ALA A 180 25.44 -11.88 1.81
N LYS A 181 24.40 -12.13 2.62
CA LYS A 181 23.69 -13.41 2.68
C LYS A 181 22.48 -13.51 1.74
N MET A 182 22.05 -12.40 1.14
CA MET A 182 20.95 -12.40 0.17
C MET A 182 21.44 -12.90 -1.17
N LYS A 183 21.04 -14.12 -1.53
CA LYS A 183 21.31 -14.76 -2.81
C LYS A 183 20.22 -14.42 -3.83
N PRO A 184 20.49 -14.53 -5.15
CA PRO A 184 19.50 -14.22 -6.18
C PRO A 184 18.20 -15.01 -6.01
N GLU A 185 18.27 -16.28 -5.59
CA GLU A 185 17.07 -17.11 -5.42
C GLU A 185 16.17 -16.60 -4.27
N LEU A 186 16.76 -16.04 -3.20
CA LEU A 186 15.99 -15.45 -2.10
C LEU A 186 15.34 -14.14 -2.57
N VAL A 187 16.06 -13.33 -3.33
CA VAL A 187 15.52 -12.10 -3.92
C VAL A 187 14.35 -12.39 -4.85
N ASP A 188 14.42 -13.44 -5.66
CA ASP A 188 13.31 -13.82 -6.53
C ASP A 188 12.07 -14.27 -5.75
N ILE A 189 12.26 -14.98 -4.63
CA ILE A 189 11.17 -15.31 -3.70
C ILE A 189 10.54 -14.03 -3.13
N GLU A 190 11.34 -13.04 -2.72
CA GLU A 190 10.80 -11.75 -2.26
C GLU A 190 9.95 -11.09 -3.33
N ILE A 191 10.47 -10.97 -4.56
CA ILE A 191 9.74 -10.35 -5.68
C ILE A 191 8.41 -11.08 -5.94
N ALA A 192 8.39 -12.40 -5.82
CA ALA A 192 7.18 -13.21 -5.98
C ALA A 192 6.19 -13.11 -4.80
N ALA A 193 6.66 -12.72 -3.61
CA ALA A 193 5.83 -12.53 -2.42
C ALA A 193 5.08 -11.19 -2.40
N HIS A 194 5.59 -10.18 -3.12
CA HIS A 194 4.94 -8.87 -3.28
C HIS A 194 3.76 -8.92 -4.25
N GLY A 195 3.00 -7.81 -4.31
CA GLY A 195 1.98 -7.58 -5.31
C GLY A 195 0.58 -7.75 -4.73
N ALA A 196 -0.20 -8.67 -5.30
CA ALA A 196 -1.57 -8.92 -4.87
C ALA A 196 -2.00 -10.39 -4.99
N SER A 197 -3.02 -10.76 -4.23
CA SER A 197 -3.81 -11.98 -4.40
C SER A 197 -5.28 -11.61 -4.61
N ILE A 198 -5.91 -12.16 -5.63
CA ILE A 198 -7.37 -12.17 -5.75
C ILE A 198 -7.82 -13.58 -5.38
N VAL A 199 -8.71 -13.69 -4.39
CA VAL A 199 -9.21 -14.98 -3.90
C VAL A 199 -10.72 -14.95 -3.80
N GLU A 200 -11.37 -15.92 -4.44
CA GLU A 200 -12.79 -16.16 -4.23
C GLU A 200 -13.04 -16.75 -2.84
N ILE A 201 -14.01 -16.18 -2.14
CA ILE A 201 -14.52 -16.67 -0.87
C ILE A 201 -16.02 -16.97 -0.98
N ARG A 202 -16.49 -17.90 -0.16
CA ARG A 202 -17.90 -18.23 -0.04
C ARG A 202 -18.29 -18.48 1.42
N LYS A 203 -19.56 -18.22 1.74
CA LYS A 203 -20.12 -18.51 3.05
C LYS A 203 -20.61 -19.96 3.11
N VAL A 204 -20.11 -20.73 4.08
CA VAL A 204 -20.50 -22.12 4.35
C VAL A 204 -20.84 -22.22 5.83
N ALA A 205 -22.07 -22.63 6.14
CA ALA A 205 -22.57 -22.76 7.52
C ALA A 205 -22.31 -21.50 8.38
N GLY A 206 -22.49 -20.31 7.79
CA GLY A 206 -22.29 -19.04 8.48
C GLY A 206 -20.86 -18.48 8.44
N LYS A 207 -19.86 -19.25 8.03
CA LYS A 207 -18.45 -18.84 8.00
C LYS A 207 -17.92 -18.65 6.58
N TRP A 208 -17.09 -17.62 6.37
CA TRP A 208 -16.40 -17.41 5.10
C TRP A 208 -15.22 -18.37 4.94
N GLN A 209 -15.05 -18.90 3.74
CA GLN A 209 -13.98 -19.85 3.40
C GLN A 209 -13.47 -19.56 1.99
N PRO A 210 -12.15 -19.70 1.72
CA PRO A 210 -11.62 -19.64 0.36
C PRO A 210 -12.19 -20.75 -0.52
N VAL A 211 -12.40 -20.44 -1.79
CA VAL A 211 -12.83 -21.41 -2.81
C VAL A 211 -11.60 -21.93 -3.54
N ALA A 212 -11.13 -23.09 -3.11
CA ALA A 212 -10.01 -23.78 -3.73
C ALA A 212 -10.27 -24.03 -5.23
N GLY A 213 -9.27 -23.74 -6.06
CA GLY A 213 -9.33 -23.94 -7.50
C GLY A 213 -10.29 -23.02 -8.25
N SER A 214 -10.75 -21.90 -7.65
CA SER A 214 -11.53 -20.93 -8.40
C SER A 214 -10.74 -20.38 -9.57
N ARG A 215 -11.39 -20.29 -10.73
CA ARG A 215 -10.83 -19.72 -11.97
C ARG A 215 -10.61 -18.21 -11.88
N LEU A 216 -11.22 -17.58 -10.87
CA LEU A 216 -11.06 -16.16 -10.55
C LEU A 216 -9.86 -15.90 -9.62
N ASN A 217 -9.33 -16.95 -8.98
CA ASN A 217 -8.14 -16.78 -8.14
C ASN A 217 -6.94 -16.38 -9.00
N ARG A 218 -6.15 -15.44 -8.48
CA ARG A 218 -5.04 -14.87 -9.23
C ARG A 218 -3.92 -14.41 -8.30
N ARG A 219 -2.68 -14.61 -8.75
CA ARG A 219 -1.50 -13.95 -8.20
C ARG A 219 -0.97 -12.90 -9.16
N ILE A 220 -0.60 -11.76 -8.60
CA ILE A 220 0.03 -10.63 -9.28
C ILE A 220 1.26 -10.31 -8.45
N THR A 221 2.42 -10.22 -9.09
CA THR A 221 3.73 -10.17 -8.43
C THR A 221 4.57 -9.01 -8.94
N GLY A 222 5.76 -8.80 -8.35
CA GLY A 222 6.77 -7.84 -8.84
C GLY A 222 7.34 -8.14 -10.23
N THR A 223 6.91 -9.22 -10.88
CA THR A 223 7.28 -9.58 -12.27
C THR A 223 6.09 -9.72 -13.22
N THR A 224 4.84 -9.56 -12.75
CA THR A 224 3.65 -9.72 -13.61
C THR A 224 3.62 -8.62 -14.68
N PRO A 225 3.49 -8.92 -15.99
CA PRO A 225 3.41 -7.90 -17.02
C PRO A 225 2.19 -6.98 -16.85
N MET A 226 2.41 -5.67 -16.99
CA MET A 226 1.39 -4.64 -16.85
C MET A 226 1.48 -3.63 -17.98
N ALA A 227 0.35 -2.98 -18.27
CA ALA A 227 0.29 -1.83 -19.15
C ALA A 227 0.50 -0.52 -18.36
N ILE A 228 1.00 0.50 -19.03
CA ILE A 228 1.03 1.88 -18.54
C ILE A 228 0.08 2.71 -19.41
N ALA A 229 -0.89 3.37 -18.79
CA ALA A 229 -1.88 4.19 -19.49
C ALA A 229 -2.03 5.57 -18.85
N GLY A 230 -2.47 6.53 -19.65
CA GLY A 230 -2.61 7.93 -19.26
C GLY A 230 -1.48 8.82 -19.79
N PRO A 231 -1.40 10.08 -19.31
CA PRO A 231 -0.56 11.11 -19.93
C PRO A 231 0.94 10.83 -19.96
N ALA A 232 1.48 10.02 -19.02
CA ALA A 232 2.91 9.71 -18.98
C ALA A 232 3.27 8.46 -19.80
N ALA A 233 2.29 7.67 -20.26
CA ALA A 233 2.54 6.46 -21.02
C ALA A 233 3.32 6.74 -22.33
N GLY A 234 4.47 6.11 -22.47
CA GLY A 234 5.39 6.25 -23.61
C GLY A 234 6.27 7.50 -23.63
N HIS A 235 6.19 8.32 -22.57
CA HIS A 235 7.09 9.45 -22.35
C HIS A 235 8.55 8.96 -22.25
N ALA A 236 9.52 9.78 -22.67
CA ALA A 236 10.94 9.39 -22.70
C ALA A 236 11.47 8.90 -21.35
N ARG A 237 11.00 9.49 -20.23
CA ARG A 237 11.35 9.09 -18.86
C ARG A 237 10.73 7.76 -18.39
N MET A 238 9.80 7.18 -19.16
CA MET A 238 9.18 5.87 -18.90
C MET A 238 9.81 4.74 -19.73
N ARG A 239 10.71 5.07 -20.66
CA ARG A 239 11.35 4.10 -21.54
C ARG A 239 12.59 3.52 -20.90
N THR A 240 12.79 2.22 -21.08
CA THR A 240 13.96 1.49 -20.60
C THR A 240 14.55 0.65 -21.72
N LYS A 241 15.69 0.00 -21.48
CA LYS A 241 16.26 -0.94 -22.48
C LYS A 241 15.29 -2.08 -22.80
N ALA A 242 14.60 -2.60 -21.77
CA ALA A 242 13.65 -3.71 -21.92
C ALA A 242 12.29 -3.28 -22.48
N ASP A 243 11.91 -2.01 -22.32
CA ASP A 243 10.71 -1.44 -22.94
C ASP A 243 11.01 -0.07 -23.56
N PRO A 244 11.50 -0.04 -24.81
CA PRO A 244 11.74 1.20 -25.53
C PRO A 244 10.44 1.98 -25.84
N SER A 245 9.27 1.35 -25.72
CA SER A 245 7.98 2.01 -25.95
C SER A 245 7.55 2.85 -24.75
N GLY A 246 7.96 2.47 -23.53
CA GLY A 246 7.57 3.09 -22.26
C GLY A 246 6.10 2.89 -21.89
N ARG A 247 5.50 1.80 -22.35
CA ARG A 247 4.05 1.51 -22.24
C ARG A 247 3.74 0.18 -21.56
N GLN A 248 4.75 -0.63 -21.28
CA GLN A 248 4.64 -1.85 -20.51
C GLN A 248 5.50 -1.71 -19.26
N VAL A 249 5.37 -2.61 -18.29
CA VAL A 249 6.27 -2.72 -17.13
C VAL A 249 6.08 -4.08 -16.50
N LEU A 250 7.13 -4.61 -15.89
CA LEU A 250 7.04 -5.85 -15.12
C LEU A 250 6.77 -5.50 -13.65
N GLY A 251 5.58 -5.84 -13.19
CA GLY A 251 5.20 -5.86 -11.81
C GLY A 251 4.80 -4.52 -11.20
N MET A 252 4.43 -4.65 -9.94
CA MET A 252 4.12 -3.58 -9.01
C MET A 252 4.87 -3.79 -7.70
N LEU A 253 5.13 -2.71 -6.97
CA LEU A 253 5.99 -2.72 -5.79
C LEU A 253 5.30 -2.05 -4.62
N ASN A 254 5.55 -2.60 -3.43
CA ASN A 254 5.16 -1.97 -2.18
C ASN A 254 3.69 -1.55 -2.18
N ASN A 255 2.85 -2.55 -2.44
CA ASN A 255 1.42 -2.39 -2.54
C ASN A 255 0.86 -2.19 -1.13
N CYS A 256 0.65 -0.94 -0.72
CA CYS A 256 0.20 -0.57 0.62
C CYS A 256 -1.32 -0.72 0.72
N ALA A 257 -2.07 0.38 0.73
CA ALA A 257 -3.52 0.36 0.67
C ALA A 257 -4.08 0.47 -0.75
N GLY A 258 -5.29 1.00 -0.89
CA GLY A 258 -5.98 0.98 -2.18
C GLY A 258 -7.37 1.56 -2.15
N GLY A 259 -8.21 1.06 -3.04
CA GLY A 259 -9.62 1.40 -3.14
C GLY A 259 -10.34 0.46 -4.10
N MET A 260 -11.67 0.54 -4.12
CA MET A 260 -12.52 -0.10 -5.12
C MET A 260 -13.19 0.98 -5.96
N THR A 261 -13.25 0.77 -7.27
CA THR A 261 -13.99 1.68 -8.14
C THR A 261 -15.49 1.38 -8.13
N PRO A 262 -16.35 2.36 -8.44
CA PRO A 262 -17.78 2.13 -8.58
C PRO A 262 -18.15 1.14 -9.70
N TRP A 263 -17.26 0.92 -10.67
CA TRP A 263 -17.41 -0.09 -11.74
C TRP A 263 -16.77 -1.44 -11.41
N GLY A 264 -16.30 -1.65 -10.17
CA GLY A 264 -15.93 -2.97 -9.68
C GLY A 264 -14.48 -3.39 -9.88
N THR A 265 -13.60 -2.47 -10.26
CA THR A 265 -12.15 -2.74 -10.35
C THR A 265 -11.45 -2.44 -9.04
N PHE A 266 -10.36 -3.17 -8.81
CA PHE A 266 -9.47 -3.01 -7.67
C PHE A 266 -8.38 -2.00 -8.00
N LEU A 267 -8.20 -1.00 -7.14
CA LEU A 267 -7.08 -0.06 -7.18
C LEU A 267 -6.08 -0.42 -6.08
N THR A 268 -4.85 -0.75 -6.46
CA THR A 268 -3.75 -0.97 -5.54
C THR A 268 -2.73 0.17 -5.64
N ALA A 269 -2.18 0.58 -4.49
CA ALA A 269 -1.35 1.75 -4.36
C ALA A 269 0.12 1.37 -4.16
N GLU A 270 1.01 1.79 -5.08
CA GLU A 270 2.45 1.64 -4.88
C GLU A 270 2.98 2.79 -4.01
N GLU A 271 3.56 2.45 -2.86
CA GLU A 271 3.86 3.41 -1.79
C GLU A 271 5.37 3.60 -1.65
N ASN A 272 6.06 2.82 -0.82
CA ASN A 272 7.51 2.92 -0.61
C ASN A 272 8.38 2.31 -1.72
N PHE A 273 8.00 2.50 -2.99
CA PHE A 273 8.72 1.96 -4.17
C PHE A 273 10.21 2.37 -4.23
N HIS A 274 10.56 3.55 -3.70
CA HIS A 274 11.92 4.07 -3.66
C HIS A 274 12.92 3.15 -2.94
N GLY A 275 12.46 2.38 -1.94
CA GLY A 275 13.26 1.45 -1.13
C GLY A 275 13.91 0.34 -1.95
N TYR A 276 13.35 -0.02 -3.10
CA TYR A 276 13.77 -1.18 -3.89
C TYR A 276 14.92 -0.87 -4.85
N PHE A 277 15.18 0.41 -5.10
CA PHE A 277 16.17 0.87 -6.06
C PHE A 277 17.55 1.08 -5.42
N TRP A 278 18.59 0.91 -6.23
CA TRP A 278 20.02 1.04 -5.90
C TRP A 278 20.71 2.03 -6.82
N GLY A 279 21.92 2.43 -6.43
CA GLY A 279 22.82 3.18 -7.28
C GLY A 279 22.51 4.68 -7.32
N LYS A 280 23.44 5.48 -7.84
CA LYS A 280 23.29 6.94 -7.92
C LYS A 280 23.36 7.36 -9.38
N VAL A 281 22.32 8.02 -9.87
CA VAL A 281 22.38 8.67 -11.20
C VAL A 281 23.53 9.68 -11.24
N ALA A 282 24.10 9.91 -12.42
CA ALA A 282 25.21 10.83 -12.58
C ALA A 282 24.85 12.25 -12.11
N ASP A 283 25.84 13.00 -11.61
CA ASP A 283 25.62 14.40 -11.26
C ASP A 283 25.23 15.19 -12.53
N GLY A 284 24.14 15.96 -12.45
CA GLY A 284 23.57 16.67 -13.60
C GLY A 284 22.60 15.85 -14.45
N ASP A 285 22.33 14.58 -14.12
CA ASP A 285 21.30 13.78 -14.76
C ASP A 285 19.90 14.42 -14.62
N ALA A 286 19.07 14.31 -15.67
CA ALA A 286 17.72 14.87 -15.69
C ALA A 286 16.80 14.32 -14.58
N GLN A 287 17.10 13.12 -14.06
CA GLN A 287 16.39 12.48 -12.96
C GLN A 287 16.87 12.94 -11.58
N ALA A 288 18.07 13.53 -11.45
CA ALA A 288 18.72 13.73 -10.15
C ALA A 288 17.86 14.53 -9.15
N ALA A 289 17.22 15.61 -9.61
CA ALA A 289 16.33 16.40 -8.75
C ALA A 289 15.07 15.62 -8.34
N SER A 290 14.48 14.87 -9.27
CA SER A 290 13.32 14.01 -9.02
C SER A 290 13.71 12.90 -8.03
N PHE A 291 14.80 12.19 -8.26
CA PHE A 291 15.22 11.08 -7.41
C PHE A 291 15.52 11.53 -5.98
N LYS A 292 16.16 12.69 -5.83
CA LYS A 292 16.34 13.31 -4.51
C LYS A 292 15.00 13.58 -3.81
N ARG A 293 13.98 14.06 -4.53
CA ARG A 293 12.64 14.35 -3.97
C ARG A 293 11.83 13.10 -3.63
N TYR A 294 12.06 11.98 -4.32
CA TYR A 294 11.37 10.72 -4.04
C TYR A 294 12.19 9.77 -3.15
N GLY A 295 13.35 10.20 -2.65
CA GLY A 295 14.25 9.34 -1.87
C GLY A 295 14.87 8.17 -2.64
N VAL A 296 14.97 8.24 -3.98
CA VAL A 296 15.56 7.18 -4.81
C VAL A 296 17.09 7.40 -4.91
N PRO A 297 17.92 6.36 -4.67
CA PRO A 297 17.58 5.04 -4.14
C PRO A 297 17.38 5.03 -2.60
N GLY A 298 16.54 4.11 -2.11
CA GLY A 298 16.44 3.79 -0.68
C GLY A 298 17.36 2.64 -0.24
N ASN A 299 17.64 1.67 -1.12
CA ASN A 299 18.48 0.50 -0.86
C ASN A 299 18.05 -0.33 0.38
N TRP A 300 16.76 -0.70 0.45
CA TRP A 300 16.15 -1.52 1.51
C TRP A 300 16.13 -3.02 1.18
N TYR A 301 16.35 -3.37 -0.08
CA TYR A 301 16.29 -4.74 -0.59
C TYR A 301 17.50 -5.06 -1.44
N ALA A 302 17.97 -6.31 -1.48
CA ALA A 302 19.11 -6.72 -2.31
C ALA A 302 18.80 -6.79 -3.83
N TRP A 303 17.70 -6.20 -4.29
CA TRP A 303 17.20 -6.40 -5.65
C TRP A 303 18.13 -5.82 -6.71
N GLY A 304 18.60 -4.58 -6.53
CA GLY A 304 19.55 -3.94 -7.44
C GLY A 304 20.92 -4.62 -7.53
N LYS A 305 21.26 -5.48 -6.54
CA LYS A 305 22.49 -6.30 -6.56
C LYS A 305 22.42 -7.44 -7.59
N TRP A 306 21.22 -7.99 -7.82
CA TRP A 306 21.02 -9.18 -8.65
C TRP A 306 20.21 -8.90 -9.93
N HIS A 307 19.40 -7.84 -9.94
CA HIS A 307 18.51 -7.48 -11.02
C HIS A 307 18.78 -6.05 -11.48
N GLU A 308 19.39 -5.91 -12.66
CA GLU A 308 19.89 -4.64 -13.19
C GLU A 308 18.82 -3.55 -13.30
N ARG A 309 17.57 -3.94 -13.52
CA ARG A 309 16.43 -3.00 -13.60
C ARG A 309 16.26 -2.18 -12.32
N PHE A 310 16.66 -2.72 -11.15
CA PHE A 310 16.56 -2.02 -9.88
C PHE A 310 17.82 -1.23 -9.53
N ASP A 311 18.83 -1.19 -10.41
CA ASP A 311 20.01 -0.33 -10.29
C ASP A 311 19.88 0.87 -11.24
N VAL A 312 19.68 2.07 -10.69
CA VAL A 312 19.47 3.28 -11.50
C VAL A 312 20.73 3.76 -12.22
N THR A 313 21.91 3.20 -11.93
CA THR A 313 23.10 3.44 -12.76
C THR A 313 23.04 2.67 -14.08
N ARG A 314 22.27 1.58 -14.12
CA ARG A 314 22.16 0.67 -15.27
C ARG A 314 20.86 0.87 -16.04
N GLU A 315 19.77 1.14 -15.32
CA GLU A 315 18.45 1.43 -15.86
C GLU A 315 17.82 2.67 -15.18
N PRO A 316 18.29 3.89 -15.53
CA PRO A 316 17.96 5.13 -14.80
C PRO A 316 16.48 5.53 -14.86
N ASN A 317 15.71 4.97 -15.79
CA ASN A 317 14.30 5.29 -15.94
C ASN A 317 13.36 4.32 -15.22
N GLU A 318 13.85 3.17 -14.73
CA GLU A 318 12.99 2.13 -14.18
C GLU A 318 12.17 2.63 -12.99
N ALA A 319 12.79 3.39 -12.08
CA ALA A 319 12.10 3.95 -10.90
C ALA A 319 10.92 4.85 -11.25
N ASN A 320 10.89 5.47 -12.45
CA ASN A 320 9.75 6.30 -12.87
C ASN A 320 8.51 5.46 -13.23
N ARG A 321 8.68 4.16 -13.47
CA ARG A 321 7.60 3.22 -13.82
C ARG A 321 6.90 2.65 -12.58
N PHE A 322 7.22 3.19 -11.39
CA PHE A 322 6.65 2.84 -10.09
C PHE A 322 6.23 4.08 -9.29
N GLY A 323 5.42 3.87 -8.25
CA GLY A 323 4.76 4.93 -7.48
C GLY A 323 3.46 5.38 -8.12
N TRP A 324 2.72 4.44 -8.72
CA TRP A 324 1.44 4.69 -9.40
C TRP A 324 0.32 3.89 -8.74
N ILE A 325 -0.92 4.37 -8.88
CA ILE A 325 -2.09 3.50 -8.71
C ILE A 325 -2.16 2.51 -9.87
N VAL A 326 -2.32 1.23 -9.55
CA VAL A 326 -2.54 0.15 -10.51
C VAL A 326 -3.99 -0.31 -10.42
N GLU A 327 -4.69 -0.33 -11.56
CA GLU A 327 -6.06 -0.82 -11.67
C GLU A 327 -6.07 -2.27 -12.19
N ILE A 328 -6.85 -3.12 -11.54
CA ILE A 328 -6.98 -4.55 -11.83
C ILE A 328 -8.47 -4.89 -11.90
N ASP A 329 -8.89 -5.64 -12.92
CA ASP A 329 -10.23 -6.24 -12.92
C ASP A 329 -10.18 -7.55 -12.12
N PRO A 330 -10.85 -7.63 -10.96
CA PRO A 330 -10.83 -8.84 -10.15
C PRO A 330 -11.69 -9.96 -10.78
N CYS A 331 -12.67 -9.63 -11.60
CA CYS A 331 -13.59 -10.58 -12.22
C CYS A 331 -13.02 -11.23 -13.49
N ASP A 332 -11.91 -10.73 -14.02
CA ASP A 332 -11.17 -11.32 -15.13
C ASP A 332 -9.73 -11.63 -14.71
N SER A 333 -9.47 -12.91 -14.39
CA SER A 333 -8.15 -13.38 -13.96
C SER A 333 -7.09 -13.31 -15.08
N SER A 334 -7.48 -13.08 -16.34
CA SER A 334 -6.59 -12.91 -17.48
C SER A 334 -6.33 -11.44 -17.85
N SER A 335 -7.06 -10.50 -17.26
CA SER A 335 -6.92 -9.06 -17.54
C SER A 335 -5.51 -8.56 -17.29
N VAL A 336 -5.00 -7.63 -18.11
CA VAL A 336 -3.68 -7.02 -17.89
C VAL A 336 -3.83 -5.85 -16.90
N PRO A 337 -3.16 -5.87 -15.73
CA PRO A 337 -3.18 -4.72 -14.81
C PRO A 337 -2.64 -3.45 -15.47
N VAL A 338 -3.18 -2.29 -15.08
CA VAL A 338 -2.85 -1.01 -15.73
C VAL A 338 -2.40 0.03 -14.71
N LYS A 339 -1.16 0.53 -14.85
CA LYS A 339 -0.69 1.70 -14.09
C LYS A 339 -1.36 2.96 -14.65
N ARG A 340 -2.10 3.69 -13.81
CA ARG A 340 -2.93 4.83 -14.21
C ARG A 340 -2.22 6.16 -13.95
N THR A 341 -1.46 6.62 -14.94
CA THR A 341 -0.57 7.78 -14.74
C THR A 341 -1.29 9.12 -14.60
N ALA A 342 -2.60 9.18 -14.90
CA ALA A 342 -3.40 10.39 -14.72
C ALA A 342 -3.59 10.76 -13.24
N LEU A 343 -3.45 9.79 -12.32
CA LEU A 343 -3.64 10.00 -10.88
C LEU A 343 -2.39 10.60 -10.19
N GLY A 344 -1.33 10.87 -10.96
CA GLY A 344 -0.05 11.33 -10.42
C GLY A 344 0.87 10.19 -10.00
N ARG A 345 2.10 10.54 -9.64
CA ARG A 345 3.13 9.61 -9.17
C ARG A 345 3.68 10.09 -7.83
N PHE A 346 3.56 9.29 -6.78
CA PHE A 346 4.03 9.56 -5.42
C PHE A 346 3.95 8.28 -4.58
N LYS A 347 4.21 8.34 -3.27
CA LYS A 347 4.10 7.19 -2.38
C LYS A 347 2.64 7.03 -1.98
N HIS A 348 1.84 6.40 -2.84
CA HIS A 348 0.40 6.35 -2.64
C HIS A 348 0.04 5.44 -1.45
N GLU A 349 -0.63 6.00 -0.45
CA GLU A 349 -1.23 5.19 0.64
C GLU A 349 -2.47 4.47 0.13
N GLY A 350 -3.42 5.21 -0.46
CA GLY A 350 -4.71 4.68 -0.91
C GLY A 350 -5.27 5.41 -2.12
N ALA A 351 -6.42 4.94 -2.61
CA ALA A 351 -7.11 5.51 -3.77
C ALA A 351 -8.63 5.43 -3.57
N GLU A 352 -9.12 6.12 -2.52
CA GLU A 352 -10.52 6.06 -2.13
C GLU A 352 -11.40 6.79 -3.14
N THR A 353 -12.50 6.15 -3.55
CA THR A 353 -13.37 6.65 -4.61
C THR A 353 -14.69 7.18 -4.05
N VAL A 354 -15.21 8.24 -4.65
CA VAL A 354 -16.57 8.71 -4.39
C VAL A 354 -17.21 9.22 -5.68
N VAL A 355 -18.51 8.98 -5.84
CA VAL A 355 -19.29 9.58 -6.92
C VAL A 355 -19.83 10.92 -6.43
N ASN A 356 -19.41 12.01 -7.06
CA ASN A 356 -19.94 13.34 -6.77
C ASN A 356 -21.42 13.45 -7.16
N GLY A 357 -22.13 14.43 -6.61
CA GLY A 357 -23.52 14.73 -6.97
C GLY A 357 -23.73 15.13 -8.45
N ASP A 358 -22.67 15.44 -9.19
CA ASP A 358 -22.71 15.69 -10.64
C ASP A 358 -22.45 14.43 -11.49
N GLY A 359 -22.27 13.28 -10.84
CA GLY A 359 -22.02 11.98 -11.45
C GLY A 359 -20.55 11.67 -11.75
N ARG A 360 -19.61 12.61 -11.57
CA ARG A 360 -18.19 12.33 -11.81
C ARG A 360 -17.57 11.58 -10.64
N VAL A 361 -16.68 10.63 -10.94
CA VAL A 361 -15.92 9.93 -9.90
C VAL A 361 -14.72 10.77 -9.48
N VAL A 362 -14.53 10.84 -8.18
CA VAL A 362 -13.40 11.49 -7.52
C VAL A 362 -12.58 10.42 -6.83
N LEU A 363 -11.26 10.55 -6.93
CA LEU A 363 -10.31 9.74 -6.18
C LEU A 363 -9.50 10.62 -5.24
N TYR A 364 -9.42 10.24 -3.98
CA TYR A 364 -8.56 10.86 -2.97
C TYR A 364 -7.39 9.93 -2.65
N SER A 365 -6.19 10.49 -2.55
CA SER A 365 -4.97 9.73 -2.30
C SER A 365 -4.01 10.55 -1.45
N GLY A 366 -3.43 9.92 -0.42
CA GLY A 366 -2.36 10.50 0.36
C GLY A 366 -0.99 10.08 -0.16
N ASP A 367 -0.01 10.97 -0.02
CA ASP A 367 1.41 10.68 -0.20
C ASP A 367 2.02 10.45 1.19
N ASP A 368 2.25 9.18 1.57
CA ASP A 368 2.66 8.83 2.92
C ASP A 368 4.15 9.06 3.13
N GLU A 369 4.48 10.33 3.32
CA GLU A 369 5.77 10.75 3.82
C GLU A 369 5.62 12.04 4.61
N ARG A 370 6.45 12.21 5.64
CA ARG A 370 6.40 13.41 6.47
C ARG A 370 6.54 14.69 5.63
N GLY A 371 5.50 15.52 5.70
CA GLY A 371 5.48 16.83 5.04
C GLY A 371 5.01 16.79 3.59
N GLU A 372 4.61 15.62 3.07
CA GLU A 372 3.94 15.51 1.77
C GLU A 372 2.44 15.82 1.87
N TYR A 373 1.68 15.50 0.83
CA TYR A 373 0.40 16.13 0.54
C TYR A 373 -0.77 15.14 0.38
N LEU A 374 -1.99 15.69 0.37
CA LEU A 374 -3.20 14.99 -0.03
C LEU A 374 -3.60 15.42 -1.45
N TYR A 375 -3.88 14.46 -2.30
CA TYR A 375 -4.23 14.66 -3.70
C TYR A 375 -5.69 14.29 -3.97
N LYS A 376 -6.25 14.95 -4.97
CA LYS A 376 -7.61 14.72 -5.48
C LYS A 376 -7.57 14.67 -7.00
N PHE A 377 -8.03 13.57 -7.57
CA PHE A 377 -8.26 13.42 -9.00
C PHE A 377 -9.76 13.38 -9.27
N VAL A 378 -10.21 14.03 -10.35
CA VAL A 378 -11.62 14.03 -10.77
C VAL A 378 -11.68 13.55 -12.20
N ILE A 379 -12.42 12.48 -12.44
CA ILE A 379 -12.64 11.96 -13.78
C ILE A 379 -13.47 12.98 -14.57
N GLU A 380 -13.09 13.18 -15.83
CA GLU A 380 -13.78 14.11 -16.73
C GLU A 380 -15.21 13.65 -17.01
N ASP A 381 -15.35 12.39 -17.40
CA ASP A 381 -16.64 11.77 -17.70
C ASP A 381 -17.43 11.41 -16.45
N ARG A 382 -18.76 11.32 -16.63
CA ARG A 382 -19.69 10.89 -15.59
C ARG A 382 -19.77 9.38 -15.53
N PHE A 383 -19.84 8.86 -14.31
CA PHE A 383 -20.32 7.52 -14.04
C PHE A 383 -21.84 7.50 -14.20
N ILE A 384 -22.34 6.63 -15.07
CA ILE A 384 -23.76 6.49 -15.39
C ILE A 384 -24.27 5.17 -14.83
#